data_AF-A0AAU0LZJ6-F1
#
_entry.id   AF-A0AAU0LZJ6-F1
#
_cell.length_a   1.000
_cell.length_b   1.000
_cell.length_c   1.000
_cell.angle_alpha   90.00
_cell.angle_beta   90.00
_cell.angle_gamma   90.00
#
_symmetry.space_group_name_H-M   'P 1'
#
loop_
_entity.id
_entity.type
_entity.pdbx_description
1 polymer ?
#
loop_
_entity_poly.entity_id
_entity_poly.type
_entity_poly.pdbx_seq_one_letter_code
_entity_poly.pdbx_strand_id
1 'polypeptide(L)'
;MSNVGNNIKKLRKVKGMSQQAFGDIFNLTRGNISSYEEMRAEPKIEIVLKIANYFGIPVQHLIEKNLSVNEILNFNDYFEPNVSSIGRKRLLQIPLLERDAIFEASSHFSKLDELPIIEFPLQSRNRLIAIEYADAIPVPSDFLASPQSILFFEEVDVQSLHTLDKAFGLYFSEEEFFIGKYSLQEKEISLALNVWKKVDFTLGEKAYFWKLYARFERI
;
A
#
# COMPACT_ATOMS: atom_id res chain seq x y z
N MET A 1 -13.37 12.86 41.77
CA MET A 1 -14.59 12.34 41.14
C MET A 1 -14.28 12.08 39.68
N SER A 2 -14.71 10.96 39.12
CA SER A 2 -14.41 10.61 37.73
C SER A 2 -15.17 11.52 36.73
N ASN A 3 -14.63 11.75 35.54
CA ASN A 3 -15.29 12.55 34.49
C ASN A 3 -16.36 11.75 33.70
N VAL A 4 -16.58 10.48 34.07
CA VAL A 4 -17.39 9.52 33.31
C VAL A 4 -18.82 10.02 33.10
N GLY A 5 -19.49 10.51 34.15
CA GLY A 5 -20.87 10.99 34.06
C GLY A 5 -21.03 12.17 33.08
N ASN A 6 -20.11 13.13 33.12
CA ASN A 6 -20.07 14.27 32.19
C ASN A 6 -19.84 13.81 30.75
N ASN A 7 -18.93 12.87 30.57
CA ASN A 7 -18.60 12.33 29.26
C ASN A 7 -19.75 11.52 28.66
N ILE A 8 -20.45 10.70 29.46
CA ILE A 8 -21.68 9.99 29.02
C ILE A 8 -22.71 10.99 28.50
N LYS A 9 -22.99 12.05 29.26
CA LYS A 9 -23.94 13.09 28.86
C LYS A 9 -23.55 13.73 27.54
N LYS A 10 -22.25 14.03 27.36
CA LYS A 10 -21.73 14.68 26.17
C LYS A 10 -21.79 13.75 24.96
N LEU A 11 -21.35 12.49 25.10
CA LEU A 11 -21.43 11.46 24.05
C LEU A 11 -22.87 11.30 23.56
N ARG A 12 -23.81 11.14 24.50
CA ARG A 12 -25.22 11.01 24.19
C ARG A 12 -25.75 12.20 23.40
N LYS A 13 -25.43 13.42 23.82
CA LYS A 13 -25.87 14.66 23.17
C LYS A 13 -25.28 14.83 21.77
N VAL A 14 -23.97 14.59 21.61
CA VAL A 14 -23.30 14.70 20.31
C VAL A 14 -23.87 13.69 19.31
N LYS A 15 -24.26 12.50 19.77
CA LYS A 15 -24.91 11.48 18.94
C LYS A 15 -26.43 11.62 18.84
N GLY A 16 -27.02 12.70 19.36
CA GLY A 16 -28.45 13.00 19.24
C GLY A 16 -29.39 12.02 19.96
N MET A 17 -28.91 11.31 20.98
CA MET A 17 -29.65 10.24 21.64
C MET A 17 -30.45 10.73 22.87
N SER A 18 -31.62 10.13 23.12
CA SER A 18 -32.34 10.28 24.39
C SER A 18 -31.68 9.44 25.49
N GLN A 19 -31.94 9.74 26.77
CA GLN A 19 -31.39 8.94 27.89
C GLN A 19 -31.86 7.49 27.86
N GLN A 20 -33.09 7.25 27.40
CA GLN A 20 -33.62 5.90 27.22
C GLN A 20 -32.87 5.19 26.09
N ALA A 21 -32.78 5.82 24.91
CA ALA A 21 -32.09 5.24 23.75
C ALA A 21 -30.61 4.91 24.05
N PHE A 22 -29.92 5.76 24.81
CA PHE A 22 -28.56 5.47 25.25
C PHE A 22 -28.51 4.30 26.25
N GLY A 23 -29.46 4.24 27.19
CA GLY A 23 -29.56 3.15 28.16
C GLY A 23 -29.79 1.80 27.50
N ASP A 24 -30.67 1.76 26.50
CA ASP A 24 -31.04 0.55 25.76
C ASP A 24 -29.82 -0.12 25.10
N ILE A 25 -28.84 0.66 24.59
CA ILE A 25 -27.60 0.13 24.00
C ILE A 25 -26.80 -0.72 25.00
N PHE A 26 -26.86 -0.37 26.29
CA PHE A 26 -26.04 -0.97 27.35
C PHE A 26 -26.85 -1.80 28.35
N ASN A 27 -28.12 -2.10 28.04
CA ASN A 27 -29.07 -2.76 28.93
C ASN A 27 -29.23 -2.03 30.29
N LEU A 28 -29.37 -0.71 30.23
CA LEU A 28 -29.54 0.18 31.38
C LEU A 28 -30.87 0.93 31.30
N THR A 29 -31.47 1.22 32.46
CA THR A 29 -32.68 2.04 32.48
C THR A 29 -32.36 3.52 32.26
N ARG A 30 -33.33 4.32 31.79
CA ARG A 30 -33.23 5.79 31.77
C ARG A 30 -32.81 6.36 33.13
N GLY A 31 -33.30 5.79 34.23
CA GLY A 31 -32.95 6.20 35.59
C GLY A 31 -31.47 6.00 35.91
N ASN A 32 -30.85 4.92 35.42
CA ASN A 32 -29.41 4.71 35.56
C ASN A 32 -28.63 5.80 34.82
N ILE A 33 -28.98 6.07 33.55
CA ILE A 33 -28.30 7.09 32.74
C ILE A 33 -28.44 8.49 33.37
N SER A 34 -29.64 8.90 33.79
CA SER A 34 -29.84 10.18 34.50
C SER A 34 -28.98 10.25 35.77
N SER A 35 -28.93 9.18 36.56
CA SER A 35 -28.13 9.15 37.79
C SER A 35 -26.63 9.28 37.51
N TYR A 36 -26.12 8.68 36.43
CA TYR A 36 -24.74 8.83 36.01
C TYR A 36 -24.44 10.25 35.49
N GLU A 37 -25.31 10.81 34.65
CA GLU A 37 -25.14 12.15 34.08
C GLU A 37 -25.23 13.30 35.10
N GLU A 38 -25.92 13.06 36.21
CA GLU A 38 -26.09 13.98 37.34
C GLU A 38 -25.08 13.72 38.46
N MET A 39 -24.15 12.78 38.28
CA MET A 39 -23.14 12.38 39.27
C MET A 39 -23.73 11.88 40.60
N ARG A 40 -24.99 11.41 40.58
CA ARG A 40 -25.64 10.78 41.75
C ARG A 40 -25.17 9.34 41.96
N ALA A 41 -24.66 8.70 40.91
CA ALA A 41 -24.06 7.38 40.97
C ALA A 41 -22.91 7.29 39.94
N GLU A 42 -21.94 6.41 40.19
CA GLU A 42 -20.93 6.05 39.19
C GLU A 42 -21.30 4.71 38.51
N PRO A 43 -21.13 4.59 37.19
CA PRO A 43 -21.31 3.32 36.48
C PRO A 43 -20.25 2.30 36.90
N LYS A 44 -20.64 1.02 36.95
CA LYS A 44 -19.67 -0.08 37.15
C LYS A 44 -18.64 -0.08 36.02
N ILE A 45 -17.41 -0.50 36.33
CA ILE A 45 -16.31 -0.57 35.35
C ILE A 45 -16.70 -1.33 34.07
N GLU A 46 -17.48 -2.40 34.18
CA GLU A 46 -17.99 -3.15 33.03
C GLU A 46 -18.82 -2.27 32.07
N ILE A 47 -19.68 -1.39 32.62
CA ILE A 47 -20.46 -0.44 31.84
C ILE A 47 -19.56 0.62 31.21
N VAL A 48 -18.57 1.11 31.96
CA VAL A 48 -17.59 2.09 31.43
C VAL A 48 -16.82 1.49 30.26
N LEU A 49 -16.38 0.24 30.35
CA LEU A 49 -15.71 -0.49 29.27
C LEU A 49 -16.63 -0.70 28.06
N LYS A 50 -17.90 -1.08 28.28
CA LYS A 50 -18.88 -1.22 27.18
C LYS A 50 -19.10 0.10 26.44
N ILE A 51 -19.24 1.20 27.17
CA ILE A 51 -19.39 2.54 26.59
C ILE A 51 -18.13 2.94 25.82
N ALA A 52 -16.95 2.76 26.42
CA ALA A 52 -15.67 3.04 25.78
C ALA A 52 -15.51 2.26 24.47
N ASN A 53 -15.79 0.95 24.47
CA ASN A 53 -15.69 0.11 23.27
C ASN A 53 -16.71 0.51 22.19
N TYR A 54 -17.97 0.75 22.57
CA TYR A 54 -19.02 1.09 21.62
C TYR A 54 -18.75 2.41 20.88
N PHE A 55 -18.26 3.42 21.60
CA PHE A 55 -17.96 4.73 21.01
C PHE A 55 -16.53 4.86 20.49
N GLY A 56 -15.72 3.80 20.66
CA GLY A 56 -14.35 3.82 20.23
C GLY A 56 -13.48 4.84 20.98
N ILE A 57 -13.54 4.84 22.30
CA ILE A 57 -12.84 5.80 23.16
C ILE A 57 -11.89 5.03 24.07
N PRO A 58 -10.62 5.43 24.21
CA PRO A 58 -9.76 4.89 25.25
C PRO A 58 -10.43 5.04 26.63
N VAL A 59 -10.59 3.94 27.35
CA VAL A 59 -11.28 3.93 28.65
C VAL A 59 -10.68 4.95 29.63
N GLN A 60 -9.36 5.13 29.58
CA GLN A 60 -8.65 6.14 30.37
C GLN A 60 -9.16 7.57 30.06
N HIS A 61 -9.38 7.91 28.79
CA HIS A 61 -9.90 9.23 28.42
C HIS A 61 -11.34 9.43 28.89
N LEU A 62 -12.16 8.37 28.84
CA LEU A 62 -13.52 8.41 29.35
C LEU A 62 -13.56 8.68 30.87
N ILE A 63 -12.55 8.22 31.62
CA ILE A 63 -12.46 8.36 33.08
C ILE A 63 -11.80 9.67 33.49
N GLU A 64 -10.67 10.02 32.89
CA GLU A 64 -9.75 11.06 33.39
C GLU A 64 -9.93 12.40 32.68
N LYS A 65 -10.38 12.44 31.43
CA LYS A 65 -10.45 13.67 30.63
C LYS A 65 -11.87 14.23 30.57
N ASN A 66 -11.98 15.54 30.37
CA ASN A 66 -13.22 16.18 29.93
C ASN A 66 -13.24 16.21 28.41
N LEU A 67 -13.91 15.25 27.77
CA LEU A 67 -13.91 15.12 26.31
C LEU A 67 -14.54 16.35 25.65
N SER A 68 -13.94 16.88 24.59
CA SER A 68 -14.51 17.94 23.75
C SER A 68 -15.45 17.37 22.68
N VAL A 69 -16.26 18.22 22.06
CA VAL A 69 -17.13 17.80 20.94
C VAL A 69 -16.29 17.34 19.74
N ASN A 70 -15.18 18.03 19.44
CA ASN A 70 -14.30 17.67 18.33
C ASN A 70 -13.65 16.30 18.54
N GLU A 71 -13.16 16.02 19.75
CA GLU A 71 -12.65 14.68 20.10
C GLU A 71 -13.75 13.63 19.93
N ILE A 72 -15.01 13.97 20.21
CA ILE A 72 -16.14 13.03 20.06
C ILE A 72 -16.50 12.70 18.61
N LEU A 73 -16.32 13.67 17.72
CA LEU A 73 -16.63 13.49 16.31
C LEU A 73 -15.49 12.78 15.55
N ASN A 74 -14.25 12.91 16.02
CA ASN A 74 -13.05 12.40 15.35
C ASN A 74 -12.46 11.13 16.01
N PHE A 75 -13.29 10.30 16.67
CA PHE A 75 -12.79 9.16 17.46
C PHE A 75 -12.11 8.03 16.67
N ASN A 76 -12.26 7.99 15.34
CA ASN A 76 -11.59 6.99 14.50
C ASN A 76 -10.05 7.04 14.61
N ASP A 77 -9.49 8.16 15.08
CA ASP A 77 -8.03 8.36 15.19
C ASP A 77 -7.42 7.74 16.46
N TYR A 78 -8.23 7.31 17.45
CA TYR A 78 -7.69 6.77 18.72
C TYR A 78 -7.28 5.30 18.65
N PHE A 79 -7.83 4.55 17.69
CA PHE A 79 -7.35 3.21 17.32
C PHE A 79 -6.67 3.25 15.98
N GLU A 80 -5.87 4.29 15.69
CA GLU A 80 -4.68 3.99 14.91
C GLU A 80 -4.03 2.79 15.60
N PRO A 81 -3.86 1.64 14.91
CA PRO A 81 -3.26 0.49 15.53
C PRO A 81 -1.89 0.95 16.02
N ASN A 82 -1.74 1.08 17.35
CA ASN A 82 -0.46 0.92 18.02
C ASN A 82 -0.04 -0.54 17.88
N VAL A 83 -0.01 -1.04 16.63
CA VAL A 83 0.97 -2.03 16.23
C VAL A 83 2.26 -1.25 16.38
N SER A 84 2.83 -1.31 17.58
CA SER A 84 4.28 -1.22 17.77
C SER A 84 4.86 -1.87 16.53
N SER A 85 5.55 -1.09 15.72
CA SER A 85 6.06 -1.45 14.42
C SER A 85 7.01 -2.65 14.57
N ILE A 86 6.42 -3.84 14.73
CA ILE A 86 7.08 -5.14 14.64
C ILE A 86 7.56 -5.16 13.20
N GLY A 87 8.79 -4.67 13.02
CA GLY A 87 9.41 -4.26 11.78
C GLY A 87 8.42 -4.09 10.64
N ARG A 88 7.96 -2.86 10.35
CA ARG A 88 7.55 -2.55 8.98
C ARG A 88 8.77 -2.93 8.12
N LYS A 89 8.80 -4.15 7.57
CA LYS A 89 9.63 -4.45 6.41
C LYS A 89 9.24 -3.34 5.46
N ARG A 90 10.14 -2.38 5.25
CA ARG A 90 9.89 -1.29 4.32
C ARG A 90 9.64 -1.98 2.99
N LEU A 91 8.37 -2.06 2.60
CA LEU A 91 8.00 -2.54 1.29
C LEU A 91 8.66 -1.60 0.31
N LEU A 92 9.20 -2.15 -0.78
CA LEU A 92 9.76 -1.32 -1.81
C LEU A 92 8.61 -0.60 -2.52
N GLN A 93 8.75 0.71 -2.64
CA GLN A 93 7.90 1.54 -3.48
C GLN A 93 8.43 1.43 -4.90
N ILE A 94 7.62 0.83 -5.78
CA ILE A 94 8.00 0.49 -7.15
C ILE A 94 7.02 1.21 -8.10
N PRO A 95 7.52 2.06 -9.01
CA PRO A 95 6.71 2.63 -10.08
C PRO A 95 6.04 1.54 -10.91
N LEU A 96 4.75 1.69 -11.20
CA LEU A 96 3.94 0.77 -11.97
C LEU A 96 3.56 1.41 -13.30
N LEU A 97 3.92 0.76 -14.40
CA LEU A 97 3.36 1.03 -15.71
C LEU A 97 2.09 0.20 -15.88
N GLU A 98 0.95 0.88 -15.79
CA GLU A 98 -0.38 0.26 -15.92
C GLU A 98 -0.67 -0.15 -17.37
N ARG A 99 -1.59 -1.09 -17.53
CA ARG A 99 -1.97 -1.67 -18.83
C ARG A 99 -2.36 -0.62 -19.88
N ASP A 100 -3.12 0.40 -19.48
CA ASP A 100 -3.63 1.42 -20.41
C ASP A 100 -2.51 2.34 -20.94
N ALA A 101 -1.43 2.49 -20.16
CA ALA A 101 -0.26 3.29 -20.53
C ALA A 101 0.73 2.54 -21.46
N ILE A 102 0.54 1.22 -21.67
CA ILE A 102 1.47 0.41 -22.48
C ILE A 102 1.59 0.90 -23.92
N PHE A 103 0.50 1.39 -24.51
CA PHE A 103 0.52 1.84 -25.91
C PHE A 103 1.45 3.04 -26.13
N GLU A 104 1.62 3.89 -25.12
CA GLU A 104 2.49 5.06 -25.13
C GLU A 104 3.65 4.93 -24.13
N ALA A 105 4.04 3.69 -23.80
CA ALA A 105 5.03 3.38 -22.76
C ALA A 105 6.32 4.20 -22.89
N SER A 106 6.89 4.30 -24.10
CA SER A 106 8.13 5.06 -24.34
C SER A 106 8.05 6.52 -23.86
N SER A 107 6.88 7.17 -23.97
CA SER A 107 6.66 8.56 -23.53
C SER A 107 6.69 8.74 -22.01
N HIS A 108 6.60 7.65 -21.25
CA HIS A 108 6.67 7.65 -19.79
C HIS A 108 8.11 7.46 -19.27
N PHE A 109 9.10 7.19 -20.12
CA PHE A 109 10.48 6.91 -19.68
C PHE A 109 11.08 8.08 -18.86
N SER A 110 10.94 9.32 -19.33
CA SER A 110 11.37 10.53 -18.61
C SER A 110 10.53 10.86 -17.37
N LYS A 111 9.36 10.21 -17.22
CA LYS A 111 8.36 10.50 -16.18
C LYS A 111 8.11 9.31 -15.27
N LEU A 112 9.09 8.42 -15.12
CA LEU A 112 8.97 7.23 -14.28
C LEU A 112 8.64 7.56 -12.81
N ASP A 113 9.05 8.73 -12.33
CA ASP A 113 8.76 9.20 -10.97
C ASP A 113 7.33 9.73 -10.80
N GLU A 114 6.60 9.95 -11.90
CA GLU A 114 5.20 10.38 -11.91
C GLU A 114 4.21 9.21 -12.00
N LEU A 115 4.71 8.00 -12.27
CA LEU A 115 3.89 6.79 -12.36
C LEU A 115 3.27 6.43 -11.00
N PRO A 116 2.11 5.74 -11.00
CA PRO A 116 1.54 5.19 -9.78
C PRO A 116 2.54 4.24 -9.10
N ILE A 117 2.49 4.18 -7.77
CA ILE A 117 3.42 3.39 -6.96
C ILE A 117 2.70 2.18 -6.39
N ILE A 118 3.32 1.00 -6.51
CA ILE A 118 2.95 -0.19 -5.75
C ILE A 118 3.98 -0.50 -4.66
N GLU A 119 3.50 -1.02 -3.53
CA GLU A 119 4.36 -1.47 -2.44
C GLU A 119 4.48 -3.00 -2.46
N PHE A 120 5.70 -3.51 -2.61
CA PHE A 120 5.93 -4.96 -2.69
C PHE A 120 7.02 -5.43 -1.73
N PRO A 121 6.90 -6.62 -1.12
CA PRO A 121 7.92 -7.19 -0.24
C PRO A 121 9.15 -7.76 -0.99
N LEU A 122 9.70 -7.01 -1.95
CA LEU A 122 10.94 -7.38 -2.65
C LEU A 122 12.18 -6.83 -1.94
N GLN A 123 13.35 -7.37 -2.27
CA GLN A 123 14.64 -6.88 -1.80
C GLN A 123 15.59 -6.71 -2.98
N SER A 124 15.81 -5.46 -3.39
CA SER A 124 16.79 -5.09 -4.40
C SER A 124 17.55 -3.84 -3.95
N ARG A 125 18.79 -3.71 -4.44
CA ARG A 125 19.61 -2.49 -4.29
C ARG A 125 19.52 -1.58 -5.53
N ASN A 126 18.98 -2.10 -6.63
CA ASN A 126 18.83 -1.38 -7.89
C ASN A 126 17.40 -0.85 -8.00
N ARG A 127 17.19 0.06 -8.96
CA ARG A 127 15.85 0.53 -9.28
C ARG A 127 15.00 -0.62 -9.81
N LEU A 128 13.75 -0.64 -9.38
CA LEU A 128 12.74 -1.56 -9.90
C LEU A 128 11.67 -0.77 -10.65
N ILE A 129 11.09 -1.40 -11.66
CA ILE A 129 9.84 -0.99 -12.29
C ILE A 129 8.91 -2.20 -12.36
N ALA A 130 7.63 -1.97 -12.10
CA ALA A 130 6.58 -2.95 -12.28
C ALA A 130 5.80 -2.64 -13.56
N ILE A 131 5.40 -3.66 -14.30
CA ILE A 131 4.65 -3.52 -15.54
C ILE A 131 3.48 -4.51 -15.50
N GLU A 132 2.26 -4.01 -15.69
CA GLU A 132 1.13 -4.87 -15.98
C GLU A 132 1.27 -5.45 -17.39
N TYR A 133 1.37 -6.77 -17.48
CA TYR A 133 1.58 -7.42 -18.75
C TYR A 133 0.36 -7.25 -19.67
N ALA A 134 0.61 -6.86 -20.90
CA ALA A 134 -0.39 -6.75 -21.95
C ALA A 134 0.16 -7.35 -23.26
N ASP A 135 -0.71 -7.96 -24.06
CA ASP A 135 -0.30 -8.57 -25.34
C ASP A 135 0.21 -7.55 -26.37
N ALA A 136 -0.04 -6.26 -26.12
CA ALA A 136 0.50 -5.16 -26.92
C ALA A 136 2.02 -4.97 -26.72
N ILE A 137 2.60 -5.49 -25.64
CA ILE A 137 4.04 -5.42 -25.39
C ILE A 137 4.75 -6.35 -26.40
N PRO A 138 5.69 -5.84 -27.22
CA PRO A 138 6.48 -6.72 -28.08
C PRO A 138 7.36 -7.64 -27.22
N VAL A 139 7.22 -8.95 -27.39
CA VAL A 139 7.96 -9.98 -26.64
C VAL A 139 8.57 -11.06 -27.55
N PRO A 140 9.61 -11.79 -27.10
CA PRO A 140 10.13 -12.95 -27.81
C PRO A 140 9.10 -14.09 -27.83
N SER A 141 9.16 -14.96 -28.85
CA SER A 141 8.18 -16.06 -29.00
C SER A 141 8.20 -17.09 -27.88
N ASP A 142 9.30 -17.20 -27.14
CA ASP A 142 9.46 -18.09 -25.99
C ASP A 142 9.14 -17.41 -24.65
N PHE A 143 8.70 -16.14 -24.66
CA PHE A 143 8.24 -15.44 -23.46
C PHE A 143 6.78 -15.76 -23.18
N LEU A 144 6.52 -16.27 -21.97
CA LEU A 144 5.19 -16.70 -21.54
C LEU A 144 4.79 -15.91 -20.29
N ALA A 145 3.76 -15.08 -20.41
CA ALA A 145 3.12 -14.37 -19.30
C ALA A 145 1.61 -14.30 -19.52
N SER A 146 0.83 -14.38 -18.45
CA SER A 146 -0.62 -14.17 -18.50
C SER A 146 -0.94 -12.68 -18.56
N PRO A 147 -1.97 -12.23 -19.29
CA PRO A 147 -2.41 -10.83 -19.29
C PRO A 147 -2.65 -10.22 -17.89
N GLN A 148 -2.91 -11.03 -16.86
CA GLN A 148 -3.11 -10.51 -15.49
C GLN A 148 -1.84 -10.54 -14.63
N SER A 149 -0.67 -10.69 -15.26
CA SER A 149 0.60 -10.77 -14.54
C SER A 149 1.17 -9.37 -14.31
N ILE A 150 1.84 -9.20 -13.17
CA ILE A 150 2.70 -8.04 -12.93
C ILE A 150 4.15 -8.51 -13.04
N LEU A 151 4.89 -7.94 -13.98
CA LEU A 151 6.29 -8.22 -14.20
C LEU A 151 7.14 -7.17 -13.48
N PHE A 152 8.13 -7.62 -12.73
CA PHE A 152 9.06 -6.74 -12.02
C PHE A 152 10.40 -6.80 -12.74
N PHE A 153 10.88 -5.65 -13.20
CA PHE A 153 12.18 -5.51 -13.85
C PHE A 153 13.12 -4.70 -12.96
N GLU A 154 14.36 -5.15 -12.87
CA GLU A 154 15.44 -4.53 -12.12
C GLU A 154 16.44 -3.89 -13.07
N GLU A 155 16.79 -2.63 -12.84
CA GLU A 155 17.78 -1.93 -13.67
C GLU A 155 19.10 -2.72 -13.66
N VAL A 156 19.62 -2.99 -14.86
CA VAL A 156 20.84 -3.78 -15.01
C VAL A 156 22.00 -3.04 -14.38
N ASP A 157 22.74 -3.68 -13.46
CA ASP A 157 23.98 -3.13 -12.93
C ASP A 157 25.23 -3.76 -13.56
N VAL A 158 26.34 -3.00 -13.59
CA VAL A 158 27.64 -3.47 -14.11
C VAL A 158 28.12 -4.73 -13.37
N GLN A 159 27.84 -4.84 -12.07
CA GLN A 159 28.19 -6.02 -11.28
C GLN A 159 27.33 -7.25 -11.65
N SER A 160 26.15 -7.04 -12.23
CA SER A 160 25.18 -8.09 -12.56
C SER A 160 25.26 -8.60 -14.00
N LEU A 161 26.12 -8.02 -14.85
CA LEU A 161 26.21 -8.32 -16.28
C LEU A 161 26.42 -9.81 -16.58
N HIS A 162 27.20 -10.51 -15.76
CA HIS A 162 27.45 -11.95 -15.87
C HIS A 162 26.20 -12.82 -15.66
N THR A 163 25.12 -12.26 -15.09
CA THR A 163 23.86 -12.97 -14.81
C THR A 163 22.81 -12.80 -15.90
N LEU A 164 23.12 -12.04 -16.97
CA LEU A 164 22.16 -11.70 -18.01
C LEU A 164 21.99 -12.80 -19.04
N ASP A 165 22.96 -13.68 -19.26
CA ASP A 165 22.87 -14.66 -20.34
C ASP A 165 21.56 -15.48 -20.28
N LYS A 166 20.80 -15.46 -21.38
CA LYS A 166 19.48 -16.09 -21.55
C LYS A 166 18.36 -15.58 -20.64
N ALA A 167 18.62 -14.59 -19.79
CA ALA A 167 17.59 -13.94 -18.98
C ALA A 167 16.67 -13.11 -19.87
N PHE A 168 15.40 -13.00 -19.49
CA PHE A 168 14.53 -12.00 -20.09
C PHE A 168 14.81 -10.62 -19.51
N GLY A 169 14.61 -9.59 -20.33
CA GLY A 169 14.83 -8.21 -19.96
C GLY A 169 13.86 -7.27 -20.65
N LEU A 170 13.77 -6.07 -20.14
CA LEU A 170 13.04 -4.97 -20.73
C LEU A 170 14.05 -3.98 -21.31
N TYR A 171 13.84 -3.59 -22.56
CA TYR A 171 14.40 -2.39 -23.13
C TYR A 171 13.36 -1.28 -23.00
N PHE A 172 13.71 -0.20 -22.33
CA PHE A 172 12.82 0.94 -22.13
C PHE A 172 13.60 2.24 -22.33
N SER A 173 13.33 2.92 -23.44
CA SER A 173 13.84 4.26 -23.75
C SER A 173 12.70 5.21 -24.15
N GLU A 174 13.04 6.45 -24.48
CA GLU A 174 12.10 7.45 -25.03
C GLU A 174 11.52 7.05 -26.40
N GLU A 175 12.18 6.15 -27.13
CA GLU A 175 11.79 5.77 -28.49
C GLU A 175 11.22 4.36 -28.56
N GLU A 176 11.74 3.43 -27.75
CA GLU A 176 11.43 2.01 -27.89
C GLU A 176 11.13 1.35 -26.55
N PHE A 177 10.17 0.43 -26.60
CA PHE A 177 9.72 -0.34 -25.45
C PHE A 177 9.44 -1.78 -25.89
N PHE A 178 10.21 -2.74 -25.38
CA PHE A 178 9.98 -4.16 -25.65
C PHE A 178 10.61 -5.06 -24.59
N ILE A 179 10.07 -6.26 -24.44
CA ILE A 179 10.72 -7.34 -23.69
C ILE A 179 11.59 -8.12 -24.67
N GLY A 180 12.82 -8.43 -24.27
CA GLY A 180 13.76 -9.22 -25.06
C GLY A 180 14.39 -10.33 -24.23
N LYS A 181 15.23 -11.12 -24.89
CA LYS A 181 16.10 -12.12 -24.25
C LYS A 181 17.55 -11.68 -24.40
N TYR A 182 18.26 -11.64 -23.28
CA TYR A 182 19.66 -11.29 -23.26
C TYR A 182 20.52 -12.44 -23.83
N SER A 183 21.59 -12.05 -24.54
CA SER A 183 22.63 -12.95 -25.03
C SER A 183 23.98 -12.35 -24.69
N LEU A 184 24.85 -13.14 -24.08
CA LEU A 184 26.25 -12.79 -23.80
C LEU A 184 27.17 -13.57 -24.75
N GLN A 185 27.90 -12.87 -25.62
CA GLN A 185 28.86 -13.48 -26.55
C GLN A 185 30.23 -12.83 -26.39
N GLU A 186 31.22 -13.61 -25.96
CA GLU A 186 32.60 -13.20 -25.63
C GLU A 186 32.70 -12.04 -24.62
N LYS A 187 32.33 -10.82 -25.02
CA LYS A 187 32.28 -9.58 -24.22
C LYS A 187 31.13 -8.64 -24.60
N GLU A 188 30.29 -9.02 -25.54
CA GLU A 188 29.15 -8.24 -25.99
C GLU A 188 27.88 -8.76 -25.33
N ILE A 189 27.12 -7.83 -24.77
CA ILE A 189 25.80 -8.10 -24.19
C ILE A 189 24.79 -7.46 -25.12
N SER A 190 23.73 -8.19 -25.43
CA SER A 190 22.66 -7.67 -26.26
C SER A 190 21.32 -8.18 -25.79
N LEU A 191 20.28 -7.40 -26.03
CA LEU A 191 18.89 -7.75 -25.73
C LEU A 191 18.14 -7.87 -27.05
N ALA A 192 17.71 -9.09 -27.39
CA ALA A 192 17.04 -9.38 -28.64
C ALA A 192 15.55 -9.63 -28.42
N LEU A 193 14.70 -8.91 -29.15
CA LEU A 193 13.29 -9.23 -29.28
C LEU A 193 13.09 -10.44 -30.20
N ASN A 194 13.78 -10.43 -31.34
CA ASN A 194 13.77 -11.50 -32.34
C ASN A 194 15.01 -11.39 -33.24
N VAL A 195 15.09 -12.20 -34.30
CA VAL A 195 16.22 -12.24 -35.24
C VAL A 195 16.46 -10.89 -35.94
N TRP A 196 15.43 -10.06 -36.09
CA TRP A 196 15.48 -8.78 -36.80
C TRP A 196 15.66 -7.57 -35.87
N LYS A 197 15.28 -7.71 -34.59
CA LYS A 197 15.28 -6.62 -33.62
C LYS A 197 16.12 -6.99 -32.40
N LYS A 198 17.27 -6.33 -32.29
CA LYS A 198 18.24 -6.47 -31.20
C LYS A 198 18.87 -5.11 -30.89
N VAL A 199 19.15 -4.87 -29.61
CA VAL A 199 19.90 -3.70 -29.14
C VAL A 199 21.12 -4.19 -28.36
N ASP A 200 22.29 -3.63 -28.65
CA ASP A 200 23.52 -3.93 -27.93
C ASP A 200 23.61 -3.08 -26.66
N PHE A 201 24.03 -3.69 -25.56
CA PHE A 201 24.21 -3.00 -24.29
C PHE A 201 25.45 -2.11 -24.36
N THR A 202 25.26 -0.83 -24.02
CA THR A 202 26.36 0.12 -23.85
C THR A 202 26.31 0.72 -22.44
N LEU A 203 27.46 1.07 -21.89
CA LEU A 203 27.53 1.70 -20.55
C LEU A 203 26.84 3.08 -20.53
N GLY A 204 26.80 3.79 -21.66
CA GLY A 204 26.13 5.08 -21.78
C GLY A 204 24.61 4.98 -21.72
N GLU A 205 24.05 3.85 -22.17
CA GLU A 205 22.61 3.61 -22.27
C GLU A 205 22.12 2.57 -21.25
N LYS A 206 22.95 2.26 -20.24
CA LYS A 206 22.67 1.27 -19.19
C LYS A 206 21.27 1.41 -18.59
N ALA A 207 20.80 2.65 -18.38
CA ALA A 207 19.49 2.96 -17.80
C ALA A 207 18.29 2.45 -18.63
N TYR A 208 18.50 2.12 -19.91
CA TYR A 208 17.45 1.56 -20.77
C TYR A 208 17.31 0.04 -20.61
N PHE A 209 18.27 -0.61 -19.96
CA PHE A 209 18.32 -2.07 -19.85
C PHE A 209 17.92 -2.52 -18.46
N TRP A 210 16.90 -3.38 -18.42
CA TRP A 210 16.38 -3.94 -17.17
C TRP A 210 16.28 -5.46 -17.29
N LYS A 211 16.60 -6.18 -16.23
CA LYS A 211 16.48 -7.63 -16.14
C LYS A 211 15.15 -8.00 -15.49
N LEU A 212 14.45 -9.00 -16.04
CA LEU A 212 13.28 -9.56 -15.36
C LEU A 212 13.72 -10.16 -14.01
N TYR A 213 13.18 -9.60 -12.93
CA TYR A 213 13.55 -9.92 -11.56
C TYR A 213 12.54 -10.87 -10.91
N ALA A 214 11.25 -10.59 -11.08
CA ALA A 214 10.16 -11.41 -10.56
C ALA A 214 8.90 -11.28 -11.40
N ARG A 215 7.95 -12.19 -11.19
CA ARG A 215 6.59 -12.10 -11.74
C ARG A 215 5.58 -12.45 -10.67
N PHE A 216 4.48 -11.72 -10.64
CA PHE A 216 3.27 -12.09 -9.94
C PHE A 216 2.26 -12.60 -10.96
N GLU A 217 1.73 -13.79 -10.74
CA GLU A 217 0.71 -14.41 -11.60
C GLU A 217 -0.52 -14.74 -10.76
N ARG A 218 -1.69 -14.42 -11.28
CA ARG A 218 -2.95 -14.84 -10.69
C ARG A 218 -3.21 -16.31 -11.06
N ILE A 219 -3.46 -17.13 -10.05
CA ILE A 219 -3.85 -18.55 -10.18
C ILE A 219 -5.37 -18.65 -10.27
#